data_AF-A0A4R9K828-F1
#
_entry.id   AF-A0A4R9K828-F1
#
_cell.length_a   1.000
_cell.length_b   1.000
_cell.length_c   1.000
_cell.angle_alpha   90.00
_cell.angle_beta   90.00
_cell.angle_gamma   90.00
#
_symmetry.space_group_name_H-M   'P 1'
#
loop_
_entity.id
_entity.type
_entity.pdbx_description
1 polymer ?
#
loop_
_entity_poly.entity_id
_entity_poly.type
_entity_poly.pdbx_seq_one_letter_code
_entity_poly.pdbx_strand_id
1 'polypeptide(L)'
;MKYSIHLTLIILAFHSLSSEGTLSKLCNSFSDCTAKALKTDIYRKKISFYEEALRIFKKSDGDLARSKVLLLKANATVREALGDTGYKGEIALKVTHKPEYKSAQLKKATADLDEAEKQLEELGEGERTLFAELREMIKSN
;
A
#
# COMPACT_ATOMS: atom_id res chain seq x y z
N MET A 1 21.88 -65.23 23.92
CA MET A 1 20.83 -64.38 23.33
C MET A 1 20.72 -63.14 24.20
N LYS A 2 21.19 -62.00 23.71
CA LYS A 2 21.41 -60.77 24.49
C LYS A 2 20.25 -59.80 24.26
N TYR A 3 19.56 -59.42 25.34
CA TYR A 3 18.64 -58.29 25.35
C TYR A 3 19.44 -57.02 25.59
N SER A 4 19.32 -56.03 24.71
CA SER A 4 19.85 -54.68 24.94
C SER A 4 18.72 -53.69 24.75
N ILE A 5 18.19 -53.21 25.88
CA ILE A 5 17.17 -52.17 25.96
C ILE A 5 17.91 -50.84 25.80
N HIS A 6 17.75 -50.17 24.66
CA HIS A 6 18.15 -48.77 24.52
C HIS A 6 16.90 -47.90 24.59
N LEU A 7 16.68 -47.36 25.79
CA LEU A 7 15.72 -46.33 26.12
C LEU A 7 16.25 -44.99 25.58
N THR A 8 15.88 -44.63 24.36
CA THR A 8 16.26 -43.32 23.80
C THR A 8 15.20 -42.28 24.18
N LEU A 9 15.56 -41.46 25.17
CA LEU A 9 14.81 -40.29 25.65
C LEU A 9 14.72 -39.25 24.50
N ILE A 10 13.53 -39.09 23.90
CA ILE A 10 13.27 -38.02 22.93
C ILE A 10 13.09 -36.73 23.72
N ILE A 11 14.17 -35.96 23.84
CA ILE A 11 14.11 -34.58 24.31
C ILE A 11 13.51 -33.76 23.17
N LEU A 12 12.23 -33.39 23.32
CA LEU A 12 11.58 -32.35 22.53
C LEU A 12 12.28 -31.02 22.82
N ALA A 13 13.33 -30.73 22.06
CA ALA A 13 13.84 -29.38 21.92
C ALA A 13 12.78 -28.57 21.19
N PHE A 14 11.89 -27.93 21.96
CA PHE A 14 11.14 -26.77 21.52
C PHE A 14 12.16 -25.71 21.13
N HIS A 15 12.63 -25.78 19.88
CA HIS A 15 13.20 -24.64 19.22
C HIS A 15 12.05 -23.66 19.10
N SER A 16 12.06 -22.66 19.98
CA SER A 16 11.44 -21.38 19.72
C SER A 16 11.98 -20.91 18.38
N LEU A 17 11.28 -21.26 17.30
CA LEU A 17 11.49 -20.66 15.99
C LEU A 17 10.93 -19.24 16.12
N SER A 18 11.68 -18.40 16.84
CA SER A 18 11.56 -16.97 16.74
C SER A 18 12.04 -16.63 15.34
N SER A 19 11.10 -16.65 14.41
CA SER A 19 11.29 -16.04 13.10
C SER A 19 11.39 -14.53 13.33
N GLU A 20 12.55 -14.07 13.78
CA GLU A 20 13.13 -12.81 13.34
C GLU A 20 13.48 -12.96 11.85
N GLY A 21 12.47 -13.26 11.04
CA GLY A 21 12.55 -13.02 9.61
C GLY A 21 12.60 -11.52 9.49
N THR A 22 13.78 -10.98 9.20
CA THR A 22 13.93 -9.63 8.67
C THR A 22 12.82 -9.43 7.65
N LEU A 23 11.78 -8.68 8.01
CA LEU A 23 10.73 -8.25 7.10
C LEU A 23 11.47 -7.65 5.91
N SER A 24 11.56 -8.39 4.79
CA SER A 24 12.30 -7.91 3.64
C SER A 24 11.65 -6.60 3.26
N LYS A 25 12.37 -5.48 3.38
CA LYS A 25 11.83 -4.18 3.01
C LYS A 25 11.24 -4.30 1.61
N LEU A 26 9.92 -4.09 1.46
CA LEU A 26 9.25 -4.20 0.17
C LEU A 26 9.86 -3.21 -0.84
N CYS A 27 10.47 -2.14 -0.36
CA CYS A 27 11.17 -1.13 -1.14
C CYS A 27 12.22 -0.34 -0.34
N ASN A 28 13.14 0.31 -1.05
CA ASN A 28 14.33 1.00 -0.50
C ASN A 28 14.29 2.53 -0.58
N SER A 29 13.32 3.13 -1.25
CA SER A 29 13.06 4.58 -1.29
C SER A 29 11.63 4.87 -1.76
N PHE A 30 11.14 6.11 -1.64
CA PHE A 30 9.87 6.54 -2.23
C PHE A 30 9.78 6.21 -3.73
N SER A 31 10.87 6.39 -4.47
CA SER A 31 10.95 6.08 -5.90
C SER A 31 10.86 4.57 -6.17
N ASP A 32 11.57 3.74 -5.40
CA ASP A 32 11.51 2.27 -5.55
C ASP A 32 10.11 1.73 -5.22
N CYS A 33 9.47 2.22 -4.15
CA CYS A 33 8.09 1.83 -3.83
C CYS A 33 7.13 2.22 -4.95
N THR A 34 7.28 3.43 -5.49
CA THR A 34 6.48 3.90 -6.62
C THR A 34 6.68 3.04 -7.86
N ALA A 35 7.94 2.74 -8.22
CA ALA A 35 8.26 1.88 -9.35
C ALA A 35 7.65 0.48 -9.19
N LYS A 36 7.68 -0.10 -7.99
CA LYS A 36 7.05 -1.40 -7.70
C LYS A 36 5.53 -1.33 -7.75
N ALA A 37 4.91 -0.26 -7.27
CA ALA A 37 3.49 -0.03 -7.42
C ALA A 37 3.06 0.10 -8.89
N LEU A 38 3.89 0.71 -9.74
CA LEU A 38 3.60 0.84 -11.17
C LEU A 38 3.66 -0.49 -11.93
N LYS A 39 4.36 -1.51 -11.42
CA LYS A 39 4.44 -2.86 -12.02
C LYS A 39 3.18 -3.71 -11.84
N THR A 40 2.20 -3.24 -11.08
CA THR A 40 0.93 -3.93 -10.86
C THR A 40 -0.20 -2.98 -11.20
N ASP A 41 -1.23 -3.46 -11.88
CA ASP A 41 -2.43 -2.66 -12.11
C ASP A 41 -3.40 -2.72 -10.92
N ILE A 42 -3.29 -3.77 -10.08
CA ILE A 42 -4.18 -3.99 -8.93
C ILE A 42 -4.06 -2.88 -7.87
N TYR A 43 -5.12 -2.12 -7.65
CA TYR A 43 -5.10 -0.95 -6.77
C TYR A 43 -4.77 -1.27 -5.32
N ARG A 44 -5.33 -2.35 -4.74
CA ARG A 44 -4.98 -2.78 -3.37
C ARG A 44 -3.49 -3.01 -3.19
N LYS A 45 -2.83 -3.59 -4.20
CA LYS A 45 -1.40 -3.86 -4.16
C LYS A 45 -0.59 -2.56 -4.30
N LYS A 46 -1.04 -1.61 -5.12
CA LYS A 46 -0.47 -0.27 -5.19
C LYS A 46 -0.53 0.43 -3.84
N ILE A 47 -1.70 0.41 -3.17
CA ILE A 47 -1.91 1.00 -1.84
C ILE A 47 -0.89 0.45 -0.85
N SER A 48 -0.70 -0.87 -0.78
CA SER A 48 0.28 -1.47 0.14
C SER A 48 1.72 -0.99 -0.08
N PHE A 49 2.15 -0.81 -1.34
CA PHE A 49 3.48 -0.26 -1.63
C PHE A 49 3.61 1.19 -1.18
N TYR A 50 2.57 2.00 -1.40
CA TYR A 50 2.59 3.41 -0.98
C TYR A 50 2.52 3.55 0.54
N GLU A 51 1.67 2.79 1.22
CA GLU A 51 1.61 2.75 2.69
C GLU A 51 2.96 2.37 3.29
N GLU A 52 3.63 1.37 2.72
CA GLU A 52 4.97 0.99 3.15
C GLU A 52 5.98 2.12 2.95
N ALA A 53 5.92 2.80 1.80
CA ALA A 53 6.77 3.94 1.52
C ALA A 53 6.60 5.04 2.58
N LEU A 54 5.35 5.39 2.90
CA LEU A 54 5.02 6.43 3.88
C LEU A 54 5.33 6.01 5.33
N ARG A 55 5.41 4.70 5.60
CA ARG A 55 5.77 4.14 6.90
C ARG A 55 7.28 4.14 7.13
N ILE A 56 8.06 3.76 6.11
CA ILE A 56 9.51 3.60 6.22
C ILE A 56 10.22 4.94 6.06
N PHE A 57 9.82 5.74 5.07
CA PHE A 57 10.53 6.96 4.71
C PHE A 57 9.86 8.18 5.34
N LYS A 58 10.69 9.03 5.92
CA LYS A 58 10.27 10.24 6.61
C LYS A 58 10.11 11.38 5.62
N LYS A 59 9.41 12.42 6.05
CA LYS A 59 9.29 13.68 5.33
C LYS A 59 10.69 14.26 4.96
N SER A 60 11.63 14.22 5.90
CA SER A 60 13.04 14.64 5.70
C SER A 60 13.77 13.92 4.57
N ASP A 61 13.29 12.76 4.12
CA ASP A 61 13.88 12.00 3.02
C ASP A 61 13.43 12.51 1.64
N GLY A 62 12.53 13.51 1.60
CA GLY A 62 12.10 14.24 0.40
C GLY A 62 10.62 14.61 0.44
N ASP A 63 10.30 15.85 0.84
CA ASP A 63 8.93 16.37 0.94
C ASP A 63 8.13 16.19 -0.35
N LEU A 64 8.69 16.61 -1.48
CA LEU A 64 8.06 16.48 -2.79
C LEU A 64 7.80 15.01 -3.16
N ALA A 65 8.77 14.12 -2.93
CA ALA A 65 8.61 12.70 -3.20
C ALA A 65 7.51 12.07 -2.33
N ARG A 66 7.45 12.47 -1.06
CA ARG A 66 6.39 12.08 -0.14
C ARG A 66 5.02 12.55 -0.62
N SER A 67 4.89 13.79 -1.06
CA SER A 67 3.63 14.35 -1.58
C SER A 67 3.16 13.65 -2.85
N LYS A 68 4.07 13.30 -3.76
CA LYS A 68 3.75 12.47 -4.95
C LYS A 68 3.21 11.10 -4.55
N VAL A 69 3.81 10.44 -3.56
CA VAL A 69 3.35 9.13 -3.07
C VAL A 69 1.98 9.23 -2.41
N LEU A 70 1.71 10.28 -1.63
CA LEU A 70 0.38 10.55 -1.06
C LEU A 70 -0.67 10.71 -2.16
N LEU A 71 -0.38 11.51 -3.19
CA LEU A 71 -1.28 11.70 -4.32
C LEU A 71 -1.58 10.37 -5.05
N LEU A 72 -0.54 9.57 -5.32
CA LEU A 72 -0.69 8.26 -5.96
C LEU A 72 -1.46 7.26 -5.09
N LYS A 73 -1.27 7.30 -3.77
CA LYS A 73 -2.03 6.50 -2.81
C LYS A 73 -3.49 6.92 -2.77
N ALA A 74 -3.78 8.22 -2.72
CA ALA A 74 -5.14 8.75 -2.78
C ALA A 74 -5.84 8.28 -4.06
N ASN A 75 -5.17 8.37 -5.22
CA ASN A 75 -5.71 7.85 -6.48
C ASN A 75 -6.08 6.37 -6.40
N ALA A 76 -5.14 5.52 -5.98
CA ALA A 76 -5.40 4.08 -5.87
C ALA A 76 -6.52 3.77 -4.87
N THR A 77 -6.61 4.54 -3.77
CA THR A 77 -7.62 4.38 -2.72
C THR A 77 -9.01 4.77 -3.21
N VAL A 78 -9.15 5.89 -3.92
CA VAL A 78 -10.42 6.32 -4.52
C VAL A 78 -10.88 5.29 -5.54
N ARG A 79 -10.01 4.84 -6.45
CA ARG A 79 -10.37 3.85 -7.47
C ARG A 79 -10.85 2.54 -6.83
N GLU A 80 -10.13 2.04 -5.83
CA GLU A 80 -10.52 0.83 -5.10
C GLU A 80 -11.84 0.99 -4.36
N ALA A 81 -12.03 2.11 -3.65
CA ALA A 81 -13.27 2.41 -2.93
C ALA A 81 -14.50 2.49 -3.85
N LEU A 82 -14.30 2.95 -5.10
CA LEU A 82 -15.33 2.99 -6.14
C LEU A 82 -15.52 1.65 -6.87
N GLY A 83 -14.88 0.59 -6.38
CA GLY A 83 -15.05 -0.77 -6.88
C GLY A 83 -14.19 -1.10 -8.09
N ASP A 84 -13.27 -0.21 -8.48
CA ASP A 84 -12.27 -0.55 -9.48
C ASP A 84 -11.17 -1.40 -8.86
N THR A 85 -10.91 -2.57 -9.44
CA THR A 85 -9.83 -3.43 -8.96
C THR A 85 -8.49 -3.11 -9.62
N GLY A 86 -8.52 -2.42 -10.77
CA GLY A 86 -7.38 -2.25 -11.65
C GLY A 86 -6.99 -3.53 -12.41
N TYR A 87 -7.79 -4.59 -12.35
CA TYR A 87 -7.55 -5.79 -13.15
C TYR A 87 -7.76 -5.52 -14.64
N LYS A 88 -6.77 -5.89 -15.47
CA LYS A 88 -6.76 -5.67 -16.93
C LYS A 88 -6.88 -6.95 -17.76
N GLY A 89 -7.38 -8.05 -17.19
CA GLY A 89 -7.67 -9.24 -17.98
C GLY A 89 -8.88 -9.05 -18.89
N GLU A 90 -9.27 -10.11 -19.59
CA GLU A 90 -10.35 -10.07 -20.60
C GLU A 90 -11.70 -9.60 -20.05
N ILE A 91 -11.94 -9.81 -18.74
CA ILE A 91 -13.15 -9.40 -18.05
C ILE A 91 -12.79 -8.35 -17.00
N ALA A 92 -13.48 -7.20 -17.06
CA ALA A 92 -13.34 -6.17 -16.03
C ALA A 92 -13.91 -6.68 -14.70
N LEU A 93 -13.05 -6.79 -13.68
CA LEU A 93 -13.47 -7.14 -12.33
C LEU A 93 -13.85 -5.86 -11.58
N LYS A 94 -15.14 -5.75 -11.24
CA LYS A 94 -15.67 -4.70 -10.35
C LYS A 94 -16.10 -5.32 -9.02
N VAL A 95 -15.88 -4.57 -7.94
CA VAL A 95 -16.26 -4.99 -6.58
C VAL A 95 -17.24 -4.00 -6.00
N THR A 96 -18.35 -4.48 -5.46
CA THR A 96 -19.27 -3.64 -4.70
C THR A 96 -18.87 -3.67 -3.23
N HIS A 97 -18.42 -2.54 -2.71
CA HIS A 97 -18.11 -2.38 -1.29
C HIS A 97 -19.33 -1.98 -0.48
N LYS A 98 -19.31 -2.30 0.82
CA LYS A 98 -20.27 -1.75 1.77
C LYS A 98 -20.13 -0.22 1.83
N PRO A 99 -21.22 0.54 2.00
CA PRO A 99 -21.17 2.01 2.07
C PRO A 99 -20.18 2.55 3.11
N GLU A 100 -20.08 1.89 4.27
CA GLU A 100 -19.20 2.31 5.37
C GLU A 100 -17.73 2.15 4.99
N TYR A 101 -17.39 1.09 4.25
CA TYR A 101 -16.05 0.89 3.73
C TYR A 101 -15.69 1.98 2.72
N LYS A 102 -16.58 2.24 1.75
CA LYS A 102 -16.37 3.28 0.74
C LYS A 102 -16.13 4.63 1.40
N SER A 103 -17.01 5.04 2.32
CA SER A 103 -16.90 6.31 3.04
C SER A 103 -15.58 6.42 3.82
N ALA A 104 -15.18 5.36 4.54
CA ALA A 104 -13.92 5.33 5.28
C ALA A 104 -12.69 5.49 4.37
N GLN A 105 -12.69 4.84 3.20
CA GLN A 105 -11.58 4.95 2.24
C GLN A 105 -11.53 6.33 1.57
N LEU A 106 -12.67 6.90 1.18
CA LEU A 106 -12.72 8.26 0.63
C LEU A 106 -12.22 9.28 1.67
N LYS A 107 -12.58 9.13 2.94
CA LYS A 107 -12.04 9.98 4.03
C LYS A 107 -10.51 9.85 4.17
N LYS A 108 -9.95 8.64 4.04
CA LYS A 108 -8.49 8.43 4.04
C LYS A 108 -7.83 9.11 2.84
N ALA A 109 -8.41 8.96 1.65
CA ALA A 109 -7.91 9.63 0.45
C ALA A 109 -7.95 11.16 0.58
N THR A 110 -9.00 11.72 1.17
CA THR A 110 -9.06 13.16 1.50
C THR A 110 -7.90 13.58 2.39
N ALA A 111 -7.63 12.86 3.46
CA ALA A 111 -6.52 13.19 4.36
C ALA A 111 -5.15 13.08 3.65
N ASP A 112 -4.97 12.09 2.77
CA ASP A 112 -3.75 11.97 1.96
C ASP A 112 -3.61 13.17 1.00
N LEU A 113 -4.70 13.64 0.38
CA LEU A 113 -4.73 14.83 -0.48
C LEU A 113 -4.45 16.11 0.31
N ASP A 114 -5.06 16.30 1.48
CA ASP A 114 -4.81 17.46 2.35
C ASP A 114 -3.32 17.59 2.71
N GLU A 115 -2.63 16.46 2.91
CA GLU A 115 -1.19 16.45 3.14
C GLU A 115 -0.38 16.74 1.86
N ALA A 116 -0.77 16.16 0.72
CA ALA A 116 -0.10 16.39 -0.56
C ALA A 116 -0.25 17.85 -1.04
N GLU A 117 -1.36 18.50 -0.71
CA GLU A 117 -1.68 19.89 -1.08
C GLU A 117 -0.62 20.89 -0.59
N LYS A 118 0.05 20.57 0.53
CA LYS A 118 1.13 21.39 1.10
C LYS A 118 2.32 21.59 0.16
N GLN A 119 2.43 20.76 -0.88
CA GLN A 119 3.49 20.82 -1.89
C GLN A 119 2.91 20.93 -3.31
N LEU A 120 1.62 21.30 -3.44
CA LEU A 120 0.90 21.28 -4.72
C LEU A 120 1.57 22.15 -5.79
N GLU A 121 2.16 23.28 -5.40
CA GLU A 121 2.85 24.20 -6.32
C GLU A 121 4.13 23.60 -6.91
N GLU A 122 4.76 22.66 -6.22
CA GLU A 122 5.97 21.96 -6.67
C GLU A 122 5.64 20.72 -7.51
N LEU A 123 4.37 20.32 -7.57
CA LEU A 123 3.91 19.21 -8.38
C LEU A 123 3.79 19.61 -9.86
N GLY A 124 4.09 18.66 -10.75
CA GLY A 124 3.94 18.84 -12.18
C GLY A 124 2.47 19.04 -12.59
N GLU A 125 2.25 19.56 -13.80
CA GLU A 125 0.90 19.80 -14.32
C GLU A 125 0.00 18.56 -14.24
N GLY A 126 0.47 17.39 -14.69
CA GLY A 126 -0.31 16.15 -14.62
C GLY A 126 -0.66 15.72 -13.18
N GLU A 127 0.19 16.02 -12.21
CA GLU A 127 -0.04 15.72 -10.80
C GLU A 127 -1.10 16.68 -10.20
N ARG A 128 -1.04 17.97 -10.56
CA ARG A 128 -2.04 18.96 -10.16
C ARG A 128 -3.42 18.68 -10.78
N THR A 129 -3.46 18.26 -12.04
CA THR A 129 -4.69 17.82 -12.71
C THR A 129 -5.29 16.61 -11.98
N LEU A 130 -4.48 15.58 -11.71
CA LEU A 130 -4.93 14.41 -10.96
C LEU A 130 -5.45 14.78 -9.56
N PHE A 131 -4.79 15.72 -8.87
CA PHE A 131 -5.25 16.22 -7.58
C PHE A 131 -6.66 16.80 -7.66
N ALA A 132 -6.91 17.69 -8.63
CA ALA A 132 -8.22 18.31 -8.84
C ALA A 132 -9.30 17.27 -9.19
N GLU A 133 -8.98 16.33 -10.10
CA GLU A 133 -9.89 15.23 -10.46
C GLU A 133 -10.27 14.39 -9.24
N LEU A 134 -9.31 14.06 -8.38
CA LEU A 134 -9.56 13.26 -7.18
C LEU A 134 -10.47 14.00 -6.18
N ARG A 135 -10.27 15.31 -5.97
CA ARG A 135 -11.14 16.12 -5.12
C ARG A 135 -12.58 16.11 -5.63
N GLU A 136 -12.79 16.27 -6.94
CA GLU A 136 -14.14 16.24 -7.52
C GLU A 136 -14.77 14.85 -7.48
N MET A 137 -14.00 13.78 -7.74
CA MET A 137 -14.50 12.40 -7.61
C MET A 137 -14.95 12.10 -6.18
N ILE A 138 -14.18 12.52 -5.16
CA ILE A 138 -14.54 12.33 -3.75
C ILE A 138 -15.80 13.12 -3.41
N LYS A 139 -15.89 14.39 -3.82
CA LYS A 139 -17.05 15.26 -3.55
C LYS A 139 -18.35 14.73 -4.16
N SER A 140 -18.24 14.01 -5.27
CA SER A 140 -19.38 13.45 -6.00
C SER A 140 -19.89 12.10 -5.45
N ASN A 141 -19.33 11.59 -4.34
CA ASN A 141 -19.53 10.22 -3.85
C ASN A 141 -19.76 10.11 -2.34
#